data_AF-A0A9P9IZH0-F1
#
_entry.id   AF-A0A9P9IZH0-F1
#
_cell.length_a   1.000
_cell.length_b   1.000
_cell.length_c   1.000
_cell.angle_alpha   90.00
_cell.angle_beta   90.00
_cell.angle_gamma   90.00
#
_symmetry.space_group_name_H-M   'P 1'
#
loop_
_entity.id
_entity.type
_entity.pdbx_description
1 polymer ?
#
loop_
_entity_poly.entity_id
_entity_poly.type
_entity_poly.pdbx_seq_one_letter_code
_entity_poly.pdbx_strand_id
1 'polypeptide(L)'
;METTIHDITGEEEKYTLDNNGFQLCHHSTKLEHFDDDDRIKEVYYAEVIQSVQQITGATRVVIFDHTIRRPNPTAVDPDDERRPVKRAHIDQSEWAAINQVNRHLGQDSPRLLQSRFQIINFWRPIKTIYKDPLAVCDATSCLDEDILPIRLHHSDWVGEPCTILPNKKHQWYYKYEQTPDMVLLMKVYDSKKDGRAWRTPHCAFTDREMDDKEPRQSIEVRALVFHEDDIEP
;
A
#
# COMPACT_ATOMS: atom_id res chain seq x y z
N MET A 1 23.16 -3.95 -3.46
CA MET A 1 23.69 -3.41 -2.19
C MET A 1 23.01 -4.19 -1.07
N GLU A 2 23.75 -4.58 -0.05
CA GLU A 2 23.16 -5.20 1.15
C GLU A 2 22.44 -4.11 1.96
N THR A 3 21.21 -4.38 2.37
CA THR A 3 20.33 -3.45 3.09
C THR A 3 19.77 -4.17 4.31
N THR A 4 19.85 -3.53 5.47
CA THR A 4 19.23 -4.03 6.70
C THR A 4 17.75 -3.65 6.73
N ILE A 5 16.90 -4.60 7.11
CA ILE A 5 15.47 -4.40 7.31
C ILE A 5 15.17 -4.70 8.78
N HIS A 6 14.55 -3.76 9.48
CA HIS A 6 14.33 -3.83 10.93
C HIS A 6 12.96 -4.41 11.25
N ASP A 7 12.91 -5.40 12.14
CA ASP A 7 11.65 -5.90 12.70
C ASP A 7 11.10 -4.88 13.71
N ILE A 8 9.83 -4.53 13.56
CA ILE A 8 9.12 -3.55 14.40
C ILE A 8 8.26 -4.21 15.47
N THR A 9 8.36 -5.53 15.65
CA THR A 9 7.56 -6.26 16.64
C THR A 9 7.73 -5.69 18.05
N GLY A 10 6.62 -5.29 18.67
CA GLY A 10 6.59 -4.64 19.99
C GLY A 10 6.81 -3.12 19.95
N GLU A 11 7.03 -2.54 18.77
CA GLU A 11 7.21 -1.11 18.55
C GLU A 11 6.21 -0.52 17.54
N GLU A 12 5.15 -1.25 17.21
CA GLU A 12 4.22 -0.93 16.13
C GLU A 12 3.59 0.47 16.29
N GLU A 13 3.30 0.88 17.53
CA GLU A 13 2.67 2.18 17.84
C GLU A 13 3.57 3.39 17.55
N LYS A 14 4.89 3.19 17.37
CA LYS A 14 5.82 4.28 17.04
C LYS A 14 5.63 4.78 15.60
N TYR A 15 5.08 3.93 14.73
CA TYR A 15 4.99 4.18 13.30
C TYR A 15 3.60 4.67 12.92
N THR A 16 3.52 5.88 12.40
CA THR A 16 2.25 6.49 11.99
C THR A 16 2.30 6.89 10.53
N LEU A 17 1.11 6.99 9.93
CA LEU A 17 0.99 7.48 8.55
C LEU A 17 1.71 8.83 8.40
N ASP A 18 1.47 9.80 9.29
CA ASP A 18 2.02 11.15 9.13
C ASP A 18 3.53 11.25 9.41
N ASN A 19 4.09 10.42 10.30
CA ASN A 19 5.53 10.48 10.61
C ASN A 19 6.37 9.61 9.67
N ASN A 20 5.91 8.41 9.33
CA ASN A 20 6.73 7.39 8.65
C ASN A 20 6.16 7.00 7.28
N GLY A 21 4.91 7.35 6.99
CA GLY A 21 4.21 6.97 5.77
C GLY A 21 3.43 5.66 5.90
N PHE A 22 3.64 4.90 6.98
CA PHE A 22 2.93 3.65 7.24
C PHE A 22 2.51 3.53 8.71
N GLN A 23 1.51 2.70 8.96
CA GLN A 23 0.98 2.45 10.30
C GLN A 23 0.38 1.05 10.36
N LEU A 24 0.60 0.33 11.46
CA LEU A 24 -0.13 -0.91 11.72
C LEU A 24 -1.37 -0.62 12.56
N CYS A 25 -2.44 -1.36 12.28
CA CYS A 25 -3.62 -1.37 13.10
C CYS A 25 -4.15 -2.80 13.28
N HIS A 26 -4.79 -3.02 14.42
CA HIS A 26 -5.55 -4.24 14.62
C HIS A 26 -6.92 -4.08 13.95
N HIS A 27 -7.29 -5.01 13.08
CA HIS A 27 -8.55 -4.96 12.34
C HIS A 27 -9.13 -6.37 12.12
N SER A 28 -10.26 -6.64 12.77
CA SER A 28 -11.04 -7.87 12.57
C SER A 28 -11.95 -7.72 11.35
N THR A 29 -12.17 -8.82 10.62
CA THR A 29 -13.09 -8.85 9.47
C THR A 29 -14.13 -9.94 9.66
N LYS A 30 -15.34 -9.72 9.14
CA LYS A 30 -16.38 -10.74 9.03
C LYS A 30 -16.14 -11.69 7.85
N LEU A 31 -15.24 -11.36 6.94
CA LEU A 31 -14.97 -12.15 5.76
C LEU A 31 -13.95 -13.27 6.09
N GLU A 32 -14.39 -14.52 6.04
CA GLU A 32 -13.56 -15.69 6.36
C GLU A 32 -12.62 -16.07 5.20
N HIS A 33 -13.05 -15.85 3.96
CA HIS A 33 -12.33 -16.26 2.75
C HIS A 33 -12.27 -15.11 1.75
N PHE A 34 -11.10 -14.92 1.13
CA PHE A 34 -10.86 -13.88 0.12
C PHE A 34 -10.72 -14.51 -1.27
N ASP A 35 -11.69 -15.30 -1.70
CA ASP A 35 -11.73 -16.02 -2.98
C ASP A 35 -12.90 -15.63 -3.88
N ASP A 36 -13.85 -14.85 -3.36
CA ASP A 36 -15.00 -14.30 -4.08
C ASP A 36 -14.91 -12.76 -4.12
N ASP A 37 -14.73 -12.23 -5.33
CA ASP A 37 -14.57 -10.81 -5.63
C ASP A 37 -15.80 -9.98 -5.23
N ASP A 38 -17.00 -10.54 -5.38
CA ASP A 38 -18.26 -9.86 -5.05
C ASP A 38 -18.45 -9.81 -3.55
N ARG A 39 -18.14 -10.90 -2.84
CA ARG A 39 -18.13 -10.91 -1.36
C ARG A 39 -17.12 -9.94 -0.76
N ILE A 40 -15.94 -9.81 -1.36
CA ILE A 40 -14.93 -8.82 -0.94
C ILE A 40 -15.49 -7.40 -1.06
N LYS A 41 -16.14 -7.08 -2.19
CA LYS A 41 -16.74 -5.76 -2.42
C LYS A 41 -17.94 -5.49 -1.51
N GLU A 42 -18.76 -6.50 -1.25
CA GLU A 42 -19.96 -6.37 -0.42
C GLU A 42 -19.61 -6.19 1.07
N VAL A 43 -18.68 -6.99 1.58
CA VAL A 43 -18.39 -7.07 3.03
C VAL A 43 -17.13 -6.30 3.39
N TYR A 44 -16.00 -6.65 2.77
CA TYR A 44 -14.70 -6.19 3.22
C TYR A 44 -14.43 -4.72 2.88
N TYR A 45 -14.93 -4.22 1.75
CA TYR A 45 -14.76 -2.82 1.37
C TYR A 45 -15.38 -1.85 2.38
N ALA A 46 -16.55 -2.19 2.93
CA ALA A 46 -17.20 -1.37 3.95
C ALA A 46 -16.36 -1.28 5.24
N GLU A 47 -15.75 -2.40 5.65
CA GLU A 47 -14.86 -2.47 6.81
C GLU A 47 -13.58 -1.63 6.58
N VAL A 48 -12.97 -1.76 5.39
CA VAL A 48 -11.78 -0.98 5.02
C VAL A 48 -12.08 0.52 5.00
N ILE A 49 -13.20 0.94 4.39
CA ILE A 49 -13.64 2.35 4.36
C ILE A 49 -13.75 2.89 5.77
N GLN A 50 -14.47 2.19 6.65
CA GLN A 50 -14.65 2.61 8.04
C GLN A 50 -13.31 2.72 8.78
N SER A 51 -12.44 1.73 8.65
CA SER A 51 -11.14 1.74 9.32
C SER A 51 -10.24 2.86 8.81
N VAL A 52 -10.18 3.09 7.49
CA VAL A 52 -9.38 4.17 6.90
C VAL A 52 -9.92 5.53 7.32
N GLN A 53 -11.24 5.73 7.35
CA GLN A 53 -11.85 6.98 7.84
C GLN A 53 -11.52 7.23 9.32
N GLN A 54 -11.63 6.20 10.17
CA GLN A 54 -11.34 6.34 11.60
C GLN A 54 -9.87 6.68 11.86
N ILE A 55 -8.94 6.08 11.12
CA ILE A 55 -7.50 6.30 11.30
C ILE A 55 -7.06 7.66 10.75
N THR A 56 -7.60 8.06 9.59
CA THR A 56 -7.14 9.27 8.90
C THR A 56 -7.94 10.51 9.25
N GLY A 57 -9.19 10.36 9.71
CA GLY A 57 -10.14 11.46 9.86
C GLY A 57 -10.76 11.93 8.54
N ALA A 58 -10.56 11.19 7.43
CA ALA A 58 -11.06 11.57 6.12
C ALA A 58 -12.59 11.63 6.04
N THR A 59 -13.09 12.63 5.32
CA THR A 59 -14.53 12.82 5.10
C THR A 59 -15.08 11.82 4.08
N ARG A 60 -14.26 11.40 3.13
CA ARG A 60 -14.65 10.47 2.06
C ARG A 60 -13.53 9.50 1.73
N VAL A 61 -13.89 8.23 1.60
CA VAL A 61 -12.99 7.16 1.14
C VAL A 61 -13.66 6.41 0.00
N VAL A 62 -12.93 6.22 -1.10
CA VAL A 62 -13.39 5.49 -2.29
C VAL A 62 -12.37 4.41 -2.62
N ILE A 63 -12.79 3.15 -2.51
CA ILE A 63 -11.96 2.02 -2.95
C ILE A 63 -12.10 1.89 -4.47
N PHE A 64 -10.98 1.84 -5.18
CA PHE A 64 -10.98 1.73 -6.64
C PHE A 64 -10.55 0.35 -7.15
N ASP A 65 -9.72 -0.37 -6.40
CA ASP A 65 -9.38 -1.75 -6.70
C ASP A 65 -8.91 -2.52 -5.45
N HIS A 66 -8.70 -3.83 -5.65
CA HIS A 66 -7.94 -4.65 -4.74
C HIS A 66 -7.07 -5.65 -5.52
N THR A 67 -6.02 -6.16 -4.90
CA THR A 67 -5.15 -7.19 -5.46
C THR A 67 -4.91 -8.27 -4.42
N ILE A 68 -5.24 -9.52 -4.76
CA ILE A 68 -4.90 -10.69 -3.97
C ILE A 68 -3.62 -11.31 -4.52
N ARG A 69 -2.60 -11.43 -3.67
CA ARG A 69 -1.36 -12.16 -3.97
C ARG A 69 -1.39 -13.49 -3.24
N ARG A 70 -1.47 -14.58 -4.01
CA ARG A 70 -1.33 -15.97 -3.59
C ARG A 70 -0.50 -16.69 -4.65
N PRO A 71 0.44 -17.57 -4.29
CA PRO A 71 1.14 -18.37 -5.28
C PRO A 71 0.14 -19.22 -6.06
N ASN A 72 0.22 -19.14 -7.38
CA ASN A 72 -0.49 -20.03 -8.28
C ASN A 72 0.53 -20.98 -8.94
N PRO A 73 0.76 -22.18 -8.38
CA PRO A 73 1.75 -23.12 -8.92
C PRO A 73 1.36 -23.68 -10.29
N THR A 74 0.11 -23.48 -10.72
CA THR A 74 -0.41 -23.88 -12.03
C THR A 74 -0.49 -22.72 -13.03
N ALA A 75 0.02 -21.54 -12.68
CA ALA A 75 0.03 -20.40 -13.59
C ALA A 75 0.87 -20.72 -14.84
N VAL A 76 0.27 -20.48 -16.02
CA VAL A 76 0.95 -20.59 -17.31
C VAL A 76 1.61 -19.26 -17.69
N ASP A 77 0.97 -18.15 -17.33
CA ASP A 77 1.51 -16.80 -17.48
C ASP A 77 2.31 -16.41 -16.22
N PRO A 78 3.58 -15.95 -16.36
CA PRO A 78 4.34 -15.38 -15.25
C PRO A 78 3.60 -14.26 -14.49
N ASP A 79 2.78 -13.47 -15.16
CA ASP A 79 1.99 -12.40 -14.53
C ASP A 79 0.86 -12.98 -13.64
N ASP A 80 0.39 -14.19 -13.95
CA ASP A 80 -0.60 -14.94 -13.17
C ASP A 80 0.01 -15.66 -11.96
N GLU A 81 1.34 -15.69 -11.82
CA GLU A 81 1.98 -16.26 -10.62
C GLU A 81 1.67 -15.44 -9.36
N ARG A 82 1.23 -14.18 -9.53
CA ARG A 82 0.85 -13.20 -8.48
C ARG A 82 1.83 -13.15 -7.31
N ARG A 83 3.12 -13.32 -7.62
CA ARG A 83 4.18 -13.38 -6.60
C ARG A 83 4.37 -12.02 -5.91
N PRO A 84 4.88 -12.03 -4.67
CA PRO A 84 5.40 -10.83 -4.02
C PRO A 84 6.43 -10.09 -4.88
N VAL A 85 6.26 -8.78 -5.06
CA VAL A 85 7.18 -7.95 -5.89
C VAL A 85 8.43 -7.61 -5.09
N LYS A 86 9.59 -8.06 -5.53
CA LYS A 86 10.88 -7.86 -4.82
C LYS A 86 11.60 -6.55 -5.14
N ARG A 87 11.16 -5.83 -6.17
CA ARG A 87 11.70 -4.50 -6.51
C ARG A 87 11.04 -3.44 -5.64
N ALA A 88 11.83 -2.61 -4.97
CA ALA A 88 11.33 -1.44 -4.24
C ALA A 88 10.61 -0.48 -5.19
N HIS A 89 9.37 -0.16 -4.85
CA HIS A 89 8.51 0.70 -5.66
C HIS A 89 7.54 1.52 -4.81
N ILE A 90 6.94 2.51 -5.46
CA ILE A 90 5.70 3.17 -5.04
C ILE A 90 4.70 2.99 -6.18
N ASP A 91 3.46 2.61 -5.87
CA ASP A 91 2.47 2.23 -6.89
C ASP A 91 2.11 3.34 -7.87
N GLN A 92 2.16 4.59 -7.41
CA GLN A 92 1.69 5.75 -8.15
C GLN A 92 2.65 6.93 -7.97
N SER A 93 3.08 7.52 -9.08
CA SER A 93 3.59 8.89 -9.08
C SER A 93 2.47 9.89 -8.76
N GLU A 94 2.82 11.17 -8.54
CA GLU A 94 1.84 12.25 -8.40
C GLU A 94 0.90 12.35 -9.60
N TRP A 95 1.45 12.27 -10.82
CA TRP A 95 0.66 12.28 -12.05
C TRP A 95 -0.33 11.11 -12.10
N ALA A 96 0.14 9.91 -11.75
CA ALA A 96 -0.72 8.73 -11.74
C ALA A 96 -1.79 8.79 -10.63
N ALA A 97 -1.45 9.33 -9.46
CA ALA A 97 -2.39 9.53 -8.37
C ALA A 97 -3.55 10.47 -8.78
N ILE A 98 -3.25 11.60 -9.41
CA ILE A 98 -4.26 12.52 -9.96
C ILE A 98 -5.11 11.82 -11.02
N ASN A 99 -4.51 10.99 -11.87
CA ASN A 99 -5.26 10.22 -12.88
C ASN A 99 -6.19 9.18 -12.26
N GLN A 100 -5.83 8.57 -11.13
CA GLN A 100 -6.75 7.69 -10.41
C GLN A 100 -7.99 8.44 -9.91
N VAL A 101 -7.82 9.67 -9.40
CA VAL A 101 -8.96 10.53 -9.04
C VAL A 101 -9.84 10.79 -10.27
N ASN A 102 -9.24 11.21 -11.40
CA ASN A 102 -9.98 11.47 -12.63
C ASN A 102 -10.71 10.23 -13.16
N ARG A 103 -10.06 9.07 -13.14
CA ARG A 103 -10.59 7.80 -13.65
C ARG A 103 -11.79 7.30 -12.84
N HIS A 104 -11.72 7.42 -11.52
CA HIS A 104 -12.68 6.78 -10.62
C HIS A 104 -13.78 7.70 -10.12
N LEU A 105 -13.59 9.04 -10.17
CA LEU A 105 -14.53 9.99 -9.57
C LEU A 105 -15.24 10.89 -10.58
N GLY A 106 -14.84 10.86 -11.86
CA GLY A 106 -15.57 11.54 -12.95
C GLY A 106 -15.86 13.00 -12.65
N GLN A 107 -17.14 13.36 -12.53
CA GLN A 107 -17.60 14.74 -12.30
C GLN A 107 -17.16 15.34 -10.95
N ASP A 108 -16.90 14.49 -9.94
CA ASP A 108 -16.43 14.97 -8.64
C ASP A 108 -14.95 15.37 -8.66
N SER A 109 -14.18 14.87 -9.63
CA SER A 109 -12.72 15.01 -9.67
C SER A 109 -12.22 16.47 -9.57
N PRO A 110 -12.71 17.44 -10.38
CA PRO A 110 -12.22 18.82 -10.31
C PRO A 110 -12.40 19.48 -8.94
N ARG A 111 -13.48 19.12 -8.23
CA ARG A 111 -13.75 19.64 -6.88
C ARG A 111 -12.87 18.96 -5.84
N LEU A 112 -12.76 17.63 -5.89
CA LEU A 112 -12.00 16.86 -4.91
C LEU A 112 -10.49 17.10 -5.00
N LEU A 113 -9.97 17.36 -6.20
CA LEU A 113 -8.55 17.72 -6.39
C LEU A 113 -8.18 19.11 -5.85
N GLN A 114 -9.15 19.93 -5.43
CA GLN A 114 -8.90 21.18 -4.71
C GLN A 114 -8.70 20.96 -3.20
N SER A 115 -9.00 19.76 -2.70
CA SER A 115 -8.81 19.39 -1.31
C SER A 115 -7.63 18.43 -1.17
N ARG A 116 -7.11 18.30 0.04
CA ARG A 116 -6.12 17.28 0.36
C ARG A 116 -6.69 15.90 0.03
N PHE A 117 -5.94 15.14 -0.75
CA PHE A 117 -6.26 13.75 -1.04
C PHE A 117 -5.04 12.85 -0.89
N GLN A 118 -5.30 11.59 -0.63
CA GLN A 118 -4.29 10.57 -0.43
C GLN A 118 -4.66 9.31 -1.22
N ILE A 119 -3.65 8.51 -1.54
CA ILE A 119 -3.82 7.10 -1.89
C ILE A 119 -3.25 6.28 -0.75
N ILE A 120 -4.10 5.48 -0.12
CA ILE A 120 -3.70 4.58 0.96
C ILE A 120 -3.96 3.14 0.53
N ASN A 121 -2.93 2.31 0.65
CA ASN A 121 -3.08 0.86 0.54
C ASN A 121 -3.38 0.30 1.93
N PHE A 122 -4.47 -0.45 2.03
CA PHE A 122 -4.85 -1.24 3.19
C PHE A 122 -4.42 -2.69 2.94
N TRP A 123 -3.25 -3.05 3.47
CA TRP A 123 -2.60 -4.32 3.21
C TRP A 123 -2.82 -5.30 4.38
N ARG A 124 -3.47 -6.43 4.08
CA ARG A 124 -3.82 -7.47 5.06
C ARG A 124 -3.16 -8.80 4.68
N PRO A 125 -2.46 -9.47 5.63
CA PRO A 125 -2.18 -10.88 5.51
C PRO A 125 -3.45 -11.73 5.51
N ILE A 126 -3.56 -12.69 4.60
CA ILE A 126 -4.64 -13.70 4.61
C ILE A 126 -4.26 -14.86 5.53
N LYS A 127 -2.97 -15.13 5.67
CA LYS A 127 -2.36 -16.06 6.64
C LYS A 127 -1.19 -15.37 7.33
N THR A 128 -0.74 -15.88 8.47
CA THR A 128 0.48 -15.38 9.13
C THR A 128 1.67 -15.44 8.18
N ILE A 129 2.42 -14.35 8.11
CA ILE A 129 3.50 -14.17 7.14
C ILE A 129 4.84 -14.61 7.71
N TYR A 130 5.50 -15.50 6.97
CA TYR A 130 6.88 -15.91 7.22
C TYR A 130 7.75 -15.73 5.98
N LYS A 131 7.30 -16.28 4.84
CA LYS A 131 8.03 -16.21 3.58
C LYS A 131 7.67 -14.97 2.78
N ASP A 132 8.70 -14.33 2.22
CA ASP A 132 8.60 -13.09 1.44
C ASP A 132 7.77 -11.97 2.13
N PRO A 133 8.06 -11.59 3.39
CA PRO A 133 7.36 -10.52 4.10
C PRO A 133 7.38 -9.18 3.36
N LEU A 134 6.42 -8.32 3.69
CA LEU A 134 6.34 -6.96 3.14
C LEU A 134 7.24 -6.04 3.96
N ALA A 135 8.22 -5.45 3.31
CA ALA A 135 9.01 -4.35 3.84
C ALA A 135 8.46 -3.00 3.35
N VAL A 136 8.49 -2.03 4.26
CA VAL A 136 8.16 -0.63 4.01
C VAL A 136 9.35 0.24 4.39
N CYS A 137 9.64 1.25 3.57
CA CYS A 137 10.65 2.24 3.85
C CYS A 137 10.02 3.42 4.59
N ASP A 138 10.69 3.92 5.63
CA ASP A 138 10.31 5.20 6.22
C ASP A 138 10.39 6.29 5.16
N ALA A 139 9.25 6.92 4.88
CA ALA A 139 9.09 7.93 3.85
C ALA A 139 10.06 9.12 4.02
N THR A 140 10.45 9.45 5.25
CA THR A 140 11.38 10.56 5.56
C THR A 140 12.84 10.21 5.25
N SER A 141 13.14 8.92 5.14
CA SER A 141 14.48 8.41 4.81
C SER A 141 14.71 8.24 3.30
N CYS A 142 13.65 8.21 2.50
CA CYS A 142 13.70 8.07 1.05
C CYS A 142 13.74 9.45 0.37
N LEU A 143 14.87 9.79 -0.25
CA LEU A 143 15.05 11.06 -0.93
C LEU A 143 14.31 11.09 -2.27
N ASP A 144 13.82 12.27 -2.65
CA ASP A 144 13.11 12.46 -3.93
C ASP A 144 13.95 12.08 -5.16
N GLU A 145 15.28 12.25 -5.08
CA GLU A 145 16.23 11.89 -6.15
C GLU A 145 16.34 10.37 -6.38
N ASP A 146 15.95 9.57 -5.39
CA ASP A 146 15.95 8.11 -5.50
C ASP A 146 14.67 7.57 -6.17
N ILE A 147 13.67 8.43 -6.42
CA ILE A 147 12.34 8.01 -6.85
C ILE A 147 12.19 8.32 -8.33
N LEU A 148 12.19 7.27 -9.15
CA LEU A 148 12.12 7.37 -10.61
C LEU A 148 10.76 6.89 -11.14
N PRO A 149 9.87 7.79 -11.57
CA PRO A 149 8.62 7.41 -12.24
C PRO A 149 8.90 6.68 -13.56
N ILE A 150 8.19 5.58 -13.80
CA ILE A 150 8.29 4.79 -15.03
C ILE A 150 6.90 4.60 -15.61
N ARG A 151 6.67 5.12 -16.82
CA ARG A 151 5.40 4.92 -17.52
C ARG A 151 5.26 3.48 -18.01
N LEU A 152 4.15 2.85 -17.64
CA LEU A 152 3.71 1.55 -18.12
C LEU A 152 2.49 1.75 -19.02
N HIS A 153 2.66 1.48 -20.30
CA HIS A 153 1.57 1.59 -21.28
C HIS A 153 0.78 0.28 -21.32
N HIS A 154 -0.44 0.31 -20.82
CA HIS A 154 -1.42 -0.75 -21.00
C HIS A 154 -2.29 -0.47 -22.22
N SER A 155 -3.12 -1.43 -22.63
CA SER A 155 -4.00 -1.31 -23.80
C SER A 155 -4.98 -0.14 -23.70
N ASP A 156 -5.47 0.14 -22.51
CA ASP A 156 -6.60 1.03 -22.23
C ASP A 156 -6.26 2.17 -21.25
N TRP A 157 -5.08 2.13 -20.62
CA TRP A 157 -4.63 3.16 -19.69
C TRP A 157 -3.10 3.22 -19.58
N VAL A 158 -2.59 4.27 -18.97
CA VAL A 158 -1.15 4.43 -18.68
C VAL A 158 -0.96 4.51 -17.17
N GLY A 159 -0.18 3.59 -16.63
CA GLY A 159 0.29 3.63 -15.25
C GLY A 159 1.64 4.31 -15.14
N GLU A 160 1.98 4.82 -13.96
CA GLU A 160 3.30 5.38 -13.69
C GLU A 160 3.75 5.07 -12.26
N PRO A 161 4.08 3.80 -11.94
CA PRO A 161 4.74 3.48 -10.68
C PRO A 161 6.13 4.12 -10.62
N CYS A 162 6.65 4.30 -9.41
CA CYS A 162 8.02 4.76 -9.22
C CYS A 162 8.92 3.60 -8.81
N THR A 163 10.05 3.43 -9.51
CA THR A 163 11.15 2.56 -9.05
C THR A 163 12.05 3.33 -8.10
N ILE A 164 12.60 2.64 -7.12
CA ILE A 164 13.42 3.23 -6.06
C ILE A 164 14.89 2.84 -6.27
N LEU A 165 15.75 3.84 -6.41
CA LEU A 165 17.20 3.65 -6.48
C LEU A 165 17.74 3.18 -5.12
N PRO A 166 18.76 2.30 -5.10
CA PRO A 166 19.32 1.84 -3.85
C PRO A 166 20.09 2.95 -3.13
N ASN A 167 19.73 3.24 -1.87
CA ASN A 167 20.44 4.21 -1.03
C ASN A 167 20.62 3.68 0.40
N LYS A 168 21.82 3.84 0.96
CA LYS A 168 22.13 3.37 2.33
C LYS A 168 21.41 4.16 3.41
N LYS A 169 20.85 5.33 3.07
CA LYS A 169 20.06 6.16 3.98
C LYS A 169 18.63 5.65 4.15
N HIS A 170 18.13 4.81 3.24
CA HIS A 170 16.79 4.24 3.34
C HIS A 170 16.68 3.36 4.58
N GLN A 171 15.70 3.64 5.42
CA GLN A 171 15.39 2.88 6.62
C GLN A 171 14.20 1.98 6.34
N TRP A 172 14.45 0.67 6.28
CA TRP A 172 13.46 -0.34 5.94
C TRP A 172 12.98 -1.07 7.18
N TYR A 173 11.68 -1.32 7.22
CA TYR A 173 10.98 -1.94 8.34
C TYR A 173 10.06 -3.06 7.85
N TYR A 174 9.84 -4.06 8.70
CA TYR A 174 8.84 -5.09 8.50
C TYR A 174 8.31 -5.57 9.84
N LYS A 175 7.19 -6.29 9.85
CA LYS A 175 6.70 -6.98 11.05
C LYS A 175 6.93 -8.48 10.91
N TYR A 176 7.73 -9.05 11.80
CA TYR A 176 7.86 -10.51 11.93
C TYR A 176 6.52 -11.13 12.36
N GLU A 177 6.22 -12.31 11.83
CA GLU A 177 4.99 -13.05 12.14
C GLU A 177 3.71 -12.20 12.00
N GLN A 178 3.63 -11.32 10.99
CA GLN A 178 2.45 -10.49 10.80
C GLN A 178 1.21 -11.36 10.55
N THR A 179 0.29 -11.33 11.50
CA THR A 179 -0.95 -12.11 11.54
C THR A 179 -2.07 -11.42 10.75
N PRO A 180 -3.13 -12.15 10.35
CA PRO A 180 -4.21 -11.56 9.56
C PRO A 180 -4.96 -10.39 10.21
N ASP A 181 -5.01 -10.34 11.53
CA ASP A 181 -5.61 -9.26 12.32
C ASP A 181 -4.74 -8.00 12.41
N MET A 182 -3.46 -8.07 12.06
CA MET A 182 -2.55 -6.93 11.99
C MET A 182 -2.44 -6.43 10.55
N VAL A 183 -3.18 -5.37 10.25
CA VAL A 183 -3.18 -4.71 8.94
C VAL A 183 -2.13 -3.61 8.89
N LEU A 184 -1.46 -3.49 7.75
CA LEU A 184 -0.57 -2.37 7.44
C LEU A 184 -1.27 -1.37 6.52
N LEU A 185 -1.41 -0.13 6.96
CA LEU A 185 -1.76 0.99 6.10
C LEU A 185 -0.46 1.63 5.61
N MET A 186 -0.38 1.94 4.32
CA MET A 186 0.72 2.72 3.77
C MET A 186 0.20 3.83 2.86
N LYS A 187 0.80 5.01 2.96
CA LYS A 187 0.56 6.12 2.04
C LYS A 187 1.38 5.90 0.78
N VAL A 188 0.70 5.65 -0.32
CA VAL A 188 1.28 5.66 -1.66
C VAL A 188 1.49 7.10 -2.11
N TYR A 189 0.51 7.97 -1.81
CA TYR A 189 0.53 9.38 -2.15
C TYR A 189 -0.24 10.20 -1.11
N ASP A 190 0.20 11.44 -0.85
CA ASP A 190 -0.50 12.49 -0.10
C ASP A 190 -0.22 13.81 -0.84
N SER A 191 -1.26 14.56 -1.18
CA SER A 191 -1.11 15.86 -1.84
C SER A 191 -0.46 16.90 -0.91
N LYS A 192 -0.66 16.74 0.41
CA LYS A 192 -0.18 17.70 1.40
C LYS A 192 1.26 17.41 1.81
N LYS A 193 2.18 18.28 1.37
CA LYS A 193 3.64 18.18 1.57
C LYS A 193 4.15 19.18 2.62
N ASP A 194 3.50 19.26 3.77
CA ASP A 194 3.80 20.22 4.86
C ASP A 194 4.80 19.69 5.91
N GLY A 195 5.63 18.72 5.53
CA GLY A 195 6.59 18.04 6.41
C GLY A 195 6.12 16.66 6.86
N ARG A 196 4.84 16.30 6.68
CA ARG A 196 4.37 14.93 6.86
C ARG A 196 4.92 14.00 5.78
N ALA A 197 5.04 12.72 6.11
CA ALA A 197 5.32 11.67 5.14
C ALA A 197 4.23 11.64 4.06
N TRP A 198 4.63 11.56 2.78
CA TRP A 198 3.68 11.68 1.67
C TRP A 198 3.74 10.54 0.65
N ARG A 199 4.76 9.67 0.71
CA ARG A 199 4.88 8.49 -0.14
C ARG A 199 5.80 7.44 0.48
N THR A 200 5.40 6.17 0.42
CA THR A 200 6.06 5.08 1.14
C THR A 200 6.54 4.00 0.17
N PRO A 201 7.84 3.92 -0.09
CA PRO A 201 8.42 2.80 -0.82
C PRO A 201 8.16 1.48 -0.12
N HIS A 202 7.89 0.43 -0.89
CA HIS A 202 7.68 -0.90 -0.35
C HIS A 202 8.14 -2.00 -1.32
N CYS A 203 8.42 -3.18 -0.78
CA CYS A 203 8.71 -4.39 -1.54
C CYS A 203 8.54 -5.64 -0.68
N ALA A 204 8.54 -6.80 -1.32
CA ALA A 204 8.84 -8.05 -0.65
C ALA A 204 10.35 -8.26 -0.54
N PHE A 205 10.82 -8.87 0.54
CA PHE A 205 12.22 -9.30 0.67
C PHE A 205 12.30 -10.77 1.03
N THR A 206 13.43 -11.40 0.74
CA THR A 206 13.66 -12.81 1.05
C THR A 206 14.50 -12.93 2.31
N ASP A 207 13.92 -13.55 3.33
CA ASP A 207 14.64 -14.09 4.46
C ASP A 207 14.95 -15.57 4.17
N ARG A 208 16.23 -15.91 4.04
CA ARG A 208 16.68 -17.26 3.71
C ARG A 208 16.35 -18.27 4.80
N GLU A 209 16.20 -17.84 6.05
CA GLU A 209 15.80 -18.72 7.16
C GLU A 209 14.32 -19.13 7.06
N MET A 210 13.53 -18.39 6.28
CA MET A 210 12.09 -18.60 6.10
C MET A 210 11.73 -19.18 4.72
N ASP A 211 12.72 -19.56 3.91
CA ASP A 211 12.49 -20.05 2.54
C ASP A 211 11.66 -21.34 2.47
N ASP A 212 11.74 -22.19 3.50
CA ASP A 212 10.96 -23.44 3.60
C ASP A 212 9.56 -23.23 4.19
N LYS A 213 9.20 -22.00 4.58
CA LYS A 213 7.89 -21.69 5.14
C LYS A 213 6.83 -21.55 4.05
N GLU A 214 5.57 -21.64 4.47
CA GLU A 214 4.42 -21.42 3.60
C GLU A 214 4.52 -20.07 2.89
N PRO A 215 4.30 -20.01 1.57
CA PRO A 215 4.34 -18.76 0.84
C PRO A 215 3.30 -17.75 1.35
N ARG A 216 3.69 -16.47 1.36
CA ARG A 216 2.79 -15.37 1.72
C ARG A 216 1.50 -15.37 0.90
N GLN A 217 0.40 -15.14 1.60
CA GLN A 217 -0.90 -14.82 1.03
C GLN A 217 -1.39 -13.50 1.63
N SER A 218 -1.76 -12.54 0.77
CA SER A 218 -2.18 -11.21 1.21
C SER A 218 -3.22 -10.61 0.27
N ILE A 219 -4.01 -9.67 0.78
CA ILE A 219 -4.86 -8.77 0.00
C ILE A 219 -4.43 -7.33 0.24
N GLU A 220 -4.38 -6.56 -0.84
CA GLU A 220 -4.15 -5.11 -0.81
C GLU A 220 -5.38 -4.43 -1.38
N VAL A 221 -6.04 -3.58 -0.60
CA VAL A 221 -7.17 -2.76 -1.04
C VAL A 221 -6.69 -1.33 -1.18
N ARG A 222 -6.88 -0.71 -2.35
CA ARG A 222 -6.38 0.65 -2.61
C ARG A 222 -7.51 1.65 -2.57
N ALA A 223 -7.32 2.69 -1.77
CA ALA A 223 -8.33 3.69 -1.49
C ALA A 223 -7.86 5.10 -1.84
N LEU A 224 -8.72 5.84 -2.52
CA LEU A 224 -8.66 7.30 -2.60
C LEU A 224 -9.29 7.86 -1.32
N VAL A 225 -8.57 8.73 -0.63
CA VAL A 225 -8.94 9.24 0.69
C VAL A 225 -8.94 10.76 0.64
N PHE A 226 -10.06 11.40 0.93
CA PHE A 226 -10.25 12.85 0.78
C PHE A 226 -10.56 13.51 2.11
N HIS A 227 -9.96 14.69 2.32
CA HIS A 227 -10.22 15.59 3.43
C HIS A 227 -10.86 16.84 2.85
N GLU A 228 -12.16 16.78 2.55
CA GLU A 228 -12.85 17.82 1.75
C GLU A 228 -12.86 19.20 2.40
N ASP A 229 -12.64 19.27 3.72
CA ASP A 229 -12.52 20.52 4.49
C ASP A 229 -11.07 21.09 4.52
N ASP A 230 -10.07 20.33 4.07
CA ASP A 230 -8.66 20.73 3.99
C ASP A 230 -8.34 21.17 2.55
N ILE A 231 -8.78 22.38 2.19
CA ILE A 231 -8.61 22.94 0.85
C ILE A 231 -7.14 23.37 0.64
N GLU A 232 -6.52 22.87 -0.42
CA GLU A 232 -5.18 23.32 -0.83
C GLU A 232 -5.31 24.64 -1.62
N PRO A 233 -4.52 25.67 -1.29
CA PRO A 233 -4.64 27.02 -1.88
C PRO A 233 -4.26 27.10 -3.35
#